data_AF-A0A6A8LLK6-F1
#
_entry.id   AF-A0A6A8LLK6-F1
#
_cell.length_a   1.000
_cell.length_b   1.000
_cell.length_c   1.000
_cell.angle_alpha   90.00
_cell.angle_beta   90.00
_cell.angle_gamma   90.00
#
_symmetry.space_group_name_H-M   'P 1'
#
loop_
_entity.id
_entity.type
_entity.pdbx_description
1 polymer ?
#
loop_
_entity_poly.entity_id
_entity_poly.type
_entity_poly.pdbx_seq_one_letter_code
_entity_poly.pdbx_strand_id
1 'polypeptide(L)'
;MKKEELKQLALRIGNVPARYESNVEEYQEDEVLFWWEDKNDPEAGIMVELDRDGKLKSLSRPAFRTDLPALSESDIEERMRAFVETHRPGALAEFELENSGSANDGDVRYSYVQMADGLPLPLTGFYADLSLTGEVTGFSYHGKADNLLRPGTIADKREALAHFVKHIEAELLFTVLHQSVYVQGDDKPHLVYEIVSPTRPISADLKEENAEIDEYEGLEDDMLPYVPISRPAPEAEKMSINDMIGLHDGFYKERESDLGEGSIGIAWRPEKTKSVREDKSFESLFKERNEHVLKTRYDKESGRLTGVMSFIHSEGEPEFSEEECHHMAIRFLFAMFPEADQYFRVQYDEPDDEGENVGLTYKACSGGVDLRFGEGRICVSKKTGLVTFYMPPEIDPKELEEIDPVPSLTMEEAKDAISRAIKTELAWDRCYEDGSCGKVYRLVYKPVFPRFIEAHTGEVITSLIG
;
A
#
# COMPACT_ATOMS: atom_id res chain seq x y z
N MET A 1 18.64 -25.31 13.89
CA MET A 1 17.70 -26.43 14.21
C MET A 1 17.35 -27.22 12.95
N LYS A 2 16.85 -28.45 13.06
CA LYS A 2 16.35 -29.20 11.87
C LYS A 2 15.01 -28.65 11.40
N LYS A 3 14.68 -28.80 10.10
CA LYS A 3 13.42 -28.32 9.50
C LYS A 3 12.18 -28.77 10.28
N GLU A 4 12.11 -30.04 10.66
CA GLU A 4 10.97 -30.59 11.42
C GLU A 4 10.87 -29.99 12.82
N GLU A 5 11.99 -29.72 13.50
CA GLU A 5 11.99 -29.09 14.82
C GLU A 5 11.48 -27.63 14.75
N LEU A 6 11.88 -26.90 13.70
CA LEU A 6 11.41 -25.53 13.44
C LEU A 6 9.91 -25.52 13.15
N LYS A 7 9.41 -26.47 12.35
CA LYS A 7 7.98 -26.60 12.06
C LYS A 7 7.16 -26.91 13.31
N GLN A 8 7.61 -27.84 14.15
CA GLN A 8 6.94 -28.15 15.42
C GLN A 8 6.96 -26.96 16.38
N LEU A 9 8.03 -26.16 16.36
CA LEU A 9 8.10 -24.92 17.13
C LEU A 9 7.11 -23.88 16.61
N ALA A 10 7.06 -23.66 15.29
CA ALA A 10 6.15 -22.72 14.66
C ALA A 10 4.67 -23.08 14.90
N LEU A 11 4.30 -24.37 14.85
CA LEU A 11 2.96 -24.86 15.22
C LEU A 11 2.57 -24.47 16.65
N ARG A 12 3.50 -24.56 17.60
CA ARG A 12 3.26 -24.19 19.00
C ARG A 12 3.14 -22.67 19.17
N ILE A 13 4.04 -21.90 18.56
CA ILE A 13 4.02 -20.43 18.62
C ILE A 13 2.72 -19.89 18.01
N GLY A 14 2.39 -20.34 16.81
CA GLY A 14 1.16 -19.97 16.11
C GLY A 14 -0.12 -20.46 16.79
N ASN A 15 -0.03 -21.38 17.77
CA ASN A 15 -1.17 -22.08 18.37
C ASN A 15 -2.12 -22.65 17.30
N VAL A 16 -1.54 -23.27 16.26
CA VAL A 16 -2.24 -23.64 15.03
C VAL A 16 -3.31 -24.70 15.34
N PRO A 17 -4.61 -24.39 15.18
CA PRO A 17 -5.66 -25.36 15.44
C PRO A 17 -5.61 -26.54 14.46
N ALA A 18 -6.05 -27.72 14.89
CA ALA A 18 -5.99 -28.94 14.06
C ALA A 18 -6.79 -28.87 12.74
N ARG A 19 -7.71 -27.91 12.60
CA ARG A 19 -8.50 -27.68 11.38
C ARG A 19 -7.73 -26.90 10.30
N TYR A 20 -6.62 -26.25 10.66
CA TYR A 20 -5.80 -25.49 9.75
C TYR A 20 -4.91 -26.40 8.93
N GLU A 21 -4.73 -26.07 7.66
CA GLU A 21 -3.87 -26.82 6.75
C GLU A 21 -2.61 -26.04 6.42
N SER A 22 -1.47 -26.74 6.45
CA SER A 22 -0.18 -26.16 6.12
C SER A 22 -0.11 -25.89 4.62
N ASN A 23 -0.13 -24.60 4.27
CA ASN A 23 -0.25 -24.12 2.92
C ASN A 23 1.11 -23.75 2.32
N VAL A 24 1.98 -23.07 3.09
CA VAL A 24 3.33 -22.68 2.66
C VAL A 24 4.38 -23.10 3.69
N GLU A 25 5.53 -23.56 3.20
CA GLU A 25 6.76 -23.87 3.94
C GLU A 25 7.97 -23.36 3.14
N GLU A 26 8.39 -22.12 3.42
CA GLU A 26 9.47 -21.42 2.70
C GLU A 26 10.78 -21.50 3.50
N TYR A 27 11.89 -21.81 2.81
CA TYR A 27 13.21 -21.96 3.44
C TYR A 27 14.23 -21.10 2.71
N GLN A 28 14.53 -19.93 3.24
CA GLN A 28 15.59 -19.05 2.74
C GLN A 28 16.91 -19.35 3.45
N GLU A 29 18.00 -18.64 3.13
CA GLU A 29 19.34 -18.89 3.71
C GLU A 29 19.33 -18.75 5.25
N ASP A 30 18.75 -17.67 5.76
CA ASP A 30 18.80 -17.29 7.19
C ASP A 30 17.48 -17.47 7.96
N GLU A 31 16.38 -17.74 7.26
CA GLU A 31 15.04 -17.79 7.85
C GLU A 31 14.14 -18.86 7.24
N VAL A 32 13.07 -19.16 7.96
CA VAL A 32 12.02 -20.08 7.55
C VAL A 32 10.66 -19.46 7.84
N LEU A 33 9.72 -19.63 6.91
CA LEU A 33 8.35 -19.13 7.03
C LEU A 33 7.36 -20.29 6.87
N PHE A 34 6.38 -20.33 7.76
CA PHE A 34 5.28 -21.26 7.71
C PHE A 34 3.95 -20.50 7.67
N TRP A 35 3.08 -20.89 6.75
CA TRP A 35 1.72 -20.36 6.65
C TRP A 35 0.70 -21.48 6.67
N TRP A 36 -0.30 -21.31 7.52
CA TRP A 36 -1.48 -22.15 7.59
C TRP A 36 -2.74 -21.34 7.29
N GLU A 37 -3.70 -21.98 6.63
CA GLU A 37 -5.00 -21.38 6.33
C GLU A 37 -6.13 -22.21 6.93
N ASP A 38 -7.21 -21.54 7.34
CA ASP A 38 -8.47 -22.20 7.64
C ASP A 38 -9.25 -22.38 6.33
N LYS A 39 -9.65 -23.62 6.04
CA LYS A 39 -10.46 -23.91 4.84
C LYS A 39 -11.82 -23.20 4.84
N ASN A 40 -12.35 -22.88 6.01
CA ASN A 40 -13.65 -22.22 6.14
C ASN A 40 -13.53 -20.71 6.23
N ASP A 41 -12.33 -20.19 6.48
CA ASP A 41 -12.07 -18.76 6.63
C ASP A 41 -10.65 -18.41 6.15
N PRO A 42 -10.47 -18.11 4.85
CA PRO A 42 -9.17 -17.78 4.29
C PRO A 42 -8.50 -16.54 4.90
N GLU A 43 -9.28 -15.61 5.47
CA GLU A 43 -8.77 -14.39 6.12
C GLU A 43 -8.17 -14.69 7.50
N ALA A 44 -8.53 -15.82 8.09
CA ALA A 44 -8.05 -16.27 9.40
C ALA A 44 -6.66 -16.93 9.35
N GLY A 45 -5.80 -16.57 8.38
CA GLY A 45 -4.48 -17.18 8.19
C GLY A 45 -3.54 -17.06 9.41
N ILE A 46 -2.65 -18.04 9.59
CA ILE A 46 -1.60 -18.03 10.62
C ILE A 46 -0.25 -18.08 9.93
N MET A 47 0.56 -17.05 10.13
CA MET A 47 1.91 -16.96 9.61
C MET A 47 2.93 -16.90 10.76
N VAL A 48 3.97 -17.72 10.68
CA VAL A 48 5.08 -17.73 11.64
C VAL A 48 6.40 -17.76 10.88
N GLU A 49 7.26 -16.81 11.22
CA GLU A 49 8.61 -16.69 10.64
C GLU A 49 9.66 -16.83 11.75
N LEU A 50 10.64 -17.72 11.55
CA LEU A 50 11.70 -18.02 12.50
C LEU A 50 13.07 -17.86 11.84
N ASP A 51 14.09 -17.51 12.62
CA ASP A 51 15.47 -17.69 12.20
C ASP A 51 15.90 -19.18 12.29
N ARG A 52 17.11 -19.50 11.81
CA ARG A 52 17.66 -20.87 11.84
C ARG A 52 17.81 -21.48 13.24
N ASP A 53 17.89 -20.63 14.27
CA ASP A 53 18.00 -21.02 15.67
C ASP A 53 16.64 -21.14 16.37
N GLY A 54 15.55 -20.84 15.66
CA GLY A 54 14.19 -20.95 16.16
C GLY A 54 13.70 -19.72 16.92
N LYS A 55 14.40 -18.58 16.86
CA LYS A 55 13.90 -17.34 17.46
C LYS A 55 12.85 -16.71 16.55
N LEU A 56 11.79 -16.20 17.16
CA LEU A 56 10.64 -15.64 16.44
C LEU A 56 11.01 -14.34 15.73
N LYS A 57 10.90 -14.26 14.41
CA LYS A 57 11.04 -13.00 13.66
C LYS A 57 9.69 -12.32 13.49
N SER A 58 8.66 -13.07 13.10
CA SER A 58 7.32 -12.53 12.85
C SER A 58 6.23 -13.53 13.20
N LEU A 59 5.08 -13.04 13.69
CA LEU A 59 3.84 -13.77 13.89
C LEU A 59 2.68 -12.90 13.40
N SER A 60 1.75 -13.50 12.66
CA SER A 60 0.44 -12.92 12.38
C SER A 60 -0.61 -14.02 12.46
N ARG A 61 -1.68 -13.78 13.22
CA ARG A 61 -2.81 -14.70 13.34
C ARG A 61 -4.08 -13.98 13.84
N PRO A 62 -5.26 -14.53 13.57
CA PRO A 62 -6.49 -14.05 14.21
C PRO A 62 -6.52 -14.35 15.71
N ALA A 63 -7.34 -13.61 16.45
CA ALA A 63 -7.70 -13.97 17.82
C ALA A 63 -8.71 -15.13 17.81
N PHE A 64 -8.40 -16.24 18.50
CA PHE A 64 -9.26 -17.44 18.47
C PHE A 64 -10.36 -17.43 19.52
N ARG A 65 -10.24 -16.59 20.55
CA ARG A 65 -11.09 -16.61 21.74
C ARG A 65 -11.74 -15.27 22.00
N THR A 66 -13.04 -15.17 21.74
CA THR A 66 -13.85 -13.97 21.96
C THR A 66 -14.81 -14.09 23.15
N ASP A 67 -14.93 -15.28 23.77
CA ASP A 67 -15.83 -15.54 24.89
C ASP A 67 -15.19 -15.31 26.28
N LEU A 68 -13.88 -15.03 26.31
CA LEU A 68 -13.18 -14.71 27.54
C LEU A 68 -13.38 -13.24 27.92
N PRO A 69 -13.47 -12.92 29.23
CA PRO A 69 -13.51 -11.54 29.67
C PRO A 69 -12.23 -10.80 29.28
N ALA A 70 -12.37 -9.53 28.93
CA ALA A 70 -11.24 -8.64 28.74
C ALA A 70 -10.38 -8.59 30.01
N LEU A 71 -9.07 -8.63 29.82
CA LEU A 71 -8.09 -8.50 30.88
C LEU A 71 -7.85 -7.04 31.23
N SER A 72 -7.23 -6.80 32.39
CA SER A 72 -6.69 -5.48 32.69
C SER A 72 -5.46 -5.18 31.82
N GLU A 73 -5.19 -3.90 31.56
CA GLU A 73 -3.98 -3.47 30.82
C GLU A 73 -2.70 -4.06 31.42
N SER A 74 -2.60 -4.13 32.75
CA SER A 74 -1.46 -4.70 33.45
C SER A 74 -1.28 -6.20 33.17
N ASP A 75 -2.38 -6.96 33.09
CA ASP A 75 -2.31 -8.39 32.79
C ASP A 75 -1.95 -8.64 31.32
N ILE A 76 -2.41 -7.78 30.40
CA ILE A 76 -2.04 -7.83 28.98
C ILE A 76 -0.54 -7.55 28.84
N GLU A 77 -0.04 -6.51 29.51
CA GLU A 77 1.39 -6.18 29.50
C GLU A 77 2.23 -7.34 30.06
N GLU A 78 1.82 -7.97 31.17
CA GLU A 78 2.53 -9.11 31.73
C GLU A 78 2.60 -10.29 30.75
N ARG A 79 1.51 -10.58 30.04
CA ARG A 79 1.48 -11.63 29.00
C ARG A 79 2.36 -11.30 27.81
N MET A 80 2.36 -10.05 27.36
CA MET A 80 3.27 -9.56 26.32
C MET A 80 4.72 -9.79 26.75
N ARG A 81 5.08 -9.36 27.97
CA ARG A 81 6.45 -9.51 28.48
C ARG A 81 6.88 -10.97 28.55
N ALA A 82 6.01 -11.85 29.05
CA ALA A 82 6.28 -13.29 29.13
C ALA A 82 6.47 -13.92 27.74
N PHE A 83 5.67 -13.52 26.75
CA PHE A 83 5.79 -13.97 25.37
C PHE A 83 7.13 -13.55 24.77
N VAL A 84 7.51 -12.27 24.91
CA VAL A 84 8.77 -11.74 24.38
C VAL A 84 9.95 -12.45 25.02
N GLU A 85 9.98 -12.60 26.35
CA GLU A 85 11.11 -13.26 27.03
C GLU A 85 11.22 -14.75 26.64
N THR A 86 10.12 -15.39 26.28
CA THR A 86 10.11 -16.79 25.82
C THR A 86 10.69 -16.94 24.41
N HIS A 87 10.36 -16.02 23.50
CA HIS A 87 10.69 -16.16 22.07
C HIS A 87 11.87 -15.30 21.60
N ARG A 88 12.20 -14.25 22.36
CA ARG A 88 13.33 -13.33 22.19
C ARG A 88 13.92 -12.97 23.58
N PRO A 89 14.56 -13.92 24.28
CA PRO A 89 15.11 -13.67 25.61
C PRO A 89 16.05 -12.46 25.64
N GLY A 90 15.85 -11.58 26.62
CA GLY A 90 16.63 -10.36 26.80
C GLY A 90 16.18 -9.14 25.98
N ALA A 91 15.29 -9.28 24.99
CA ALA A 91 14.87 -8.16 24.14
C ALA A 91 14.22 -7.01 24.95
N LEU A 92 13.47 -7.32 26.01
CA LEU A 92 12.87 -6.30 26.89
C LEU A 92 13.90 -5.47 27.67
N ALA A 93 15.11 -6.00 27.86
CA ALA A 93 16.21 -5.26 28.50
C ALA A 93 17.03 -4.46 27.48
N GLU A 94 16.87 -4.75 26.20
CA GLU A 94 17.63 -4.14 25.11
C GLU A 94 16.96 -2.91 24.49
N PHE A 95 15.65 -2.78 24.66
CA PHE A 95 14.80 -1.77 24.03
C PHE A 95 13.91 -1.09 25.06
N GLU A 96 13.48 0.14 24.74
CA GLU A 96 12.61 0.94 25.59
C GLU A 96 11.20 1.00 24.98
N LEU A 97 10.17 1.03 25.84
CA LEU A 97 8.79 1.20 25.40
C LEU A 97 8.62 2.61 24.84
N GLU A 98 8.32 2.71 23.53
CA GLU A 98 8.06 3.98 22.84
C GLU A 98 6.59 4.36 22.97
N ASN A 99 5.70 3.42 22.66
CA ASN A 99 4.27 3.64 22.63
C ASN A 99 3.51 2.36 23.01
N SER A 100 2.35 2.54 23.62
CA SER A 100 1.34 1.51 23.79
C SER A 100 -0.04 2.10 23.51
N GLY A 101 -0.83 1.46 22.66
CA GLY A 101 -2.14 1.99 22.26
C GLY A 101 -2.96 0.98 21.47
N SER A 102 -4.14 1.39 21.00
CA SER A 102 -4.97 0.54 20.14
C SER A 102 -4.29 0.31 18.79
N ALA A 103 -4.13 -0.95 18.38
CA ALA A 103 -3.57 -1.31 17.07
C ALA A 103 -4.67 -1.37 16.00
N ASN A 104 -5.75 -2.08 16.33
CA ASN A 104 -6.94 -2.37 15.52
C ASN A 104 -8.17 -2.43 16.46
N ASP A 105 -9.37 -2.62 15.90
CA ASP A 105 -10.60 -2.88 16.66
C ASP A 105 -10.44 -4.11 17.59
N GLY A 106 -10.10 -3.86 18.85
CA GLY A 106 -9.98 -4.88 19.90
C GLY A 106 -8.57 -5.38 20.23
N ASP A 107 -7.52 -4.79 19.64
CA ASP A 107 -6.12 -5.15 19.94
C ASP A 107 -5.33 -3.97 20.53
N VAL A 108 -4.39 -4.30 21.43
CA VAL A 108 -3.42 -3.37 22.04
C VAL A 108 -2.03 -3.68 21.50
N ARG A 109 -1.37 -2.67 20.92
CA ARG A 109 0.04 -2.73 20.48
C ARG A 109 0.96 -2.22 21.56
N TYR A 110 2.07 -2.93 21.76
CA TYR A 110 3.24 -2.44 22.50
C TYR A 110 4.43 -2.36 21.55
N SER A 111 5.01 -1.17 21.38
CA SER A 111 6.18 -0.93 20.53
C SER A 111 7.40 -0.62 21.39
N TYR A 112 8.43 -1.45 21.27
CA TYR A 112 9.71 -1.29 21.91
C TYR A 112 10.76 -0.94 20.86
N VAL A 113 11.54 0.10 21.08
CA VAL A 113 12.53 0.60 20.12
C VAL A 113 13.89 0.81 20.77
N GLN A 114 14.93 0.88 19.95
CA GLN A 114 16.24 1.33 20.42
C GLN A 114 16.21 2.85 20.59
N MET A 115 16.71 3.34 21.72
CA MET A 115 16.88 4.77 21.97
C MET A 115 18.35 5.17 21.76
N ALA A 116 18.57 6.32 21.12
CA ALA A 116 19.87 6.97 21.13
C ALA A 116 19.70 8.49 21.21
N ASP A 117 20.51 9.12 22.06
CA ASP A 117 20.49 10.57 22.26
C ASP A 117 19.10 11.11 22.67
N GLY A 118 18.33 10.28 23.40
CA GLY A 118 16.98 10.59 23.87
C GLY A 118 15.89 10.49 22.81
N LEU A 119 16.21 9.99 21.61
CA LEU A 119 15.29 9.84 20.49
C LEU A 119 15.16 8.36 20.06
N PRO A 120 13.98 7.95 19.60
CA PRO A 120 13.76 6.59 19.10
C PRO A 120 14.41 6.40 17.73
N LEU A 121 14.90 5.18 17.49
CA LEU A 121 15.38 4.74 16.18
C LEU A 121 14.26 3.99 15.46
N PRO A 122 13.76 4.50 14.32
CA PRO A 122 12.70 3.82 13.58
C PRO A 122 13.19 2.45 13.09
N LEU A 123 12.28 1.49 12.93
CA LEU A 123 12.60 0.13 12.43
C LEU A 123 13.68 -0.61 13.23
N THR A 124 13.71 -0.36 14.55
CA THR A 124 14.49 -1.14 15.53
C THR A 124 13.57 -1.71 16.60
N GLY A 125 14.11 -2.60 17.43
CA GLY A 125 13.37 -3.24 18.51
C GLY A 125 12.34 -4.25 18.02
N PHE A 126 11.12 -4.18 18.53
CA PHE A 126 10.02 -5.07 18.18
C PHE A 126 8.67 -4.44 18.52
N TYR A 127 7.60 -4.95 17.92
CA TYR A 127 6.25 -4.71 18.43
C TYR A 127 5.52 -6.03 18.69
N ALA A 128 4.52 -5.98 19.58
CA ALA A 128 3.59 -7.07 19.85
C ALA A 128 2.17 -6.53 19.92
N ASP A 129 1.25 -7.18 19.21
CA ASP A 129 -0.19 -6.93 19.24
C ASP A 129 -0.87 -8.02 20.06
N LEU A 130 -1.74 -7.60 20.97
CA LEU A 130 -2.48 -8.49 21.85
C LEU A 130 -3.96 -8.14 21.82
N SER A 131 -4.80 -9.14 21.66
CA SER A 131 -6.24 -8.99 21.90
C SER A 131 -6.53 -8.62 23.35
N LEU A 132 -7.72 -8.05 23.60
CA LEU A 132 -8.17 -7.75 24.97
C LEU A 132 -8.23 -8.97 25.90
N THR A 133 -8.22 -10.20 25.37
CA THR A 133 -8.15 -11.44 26.17
C THR A 133 -6.71 -11.86 26.50
N GLY A 134 -5.72 -11.10 26.03
CA GLY A 134 -4.29 -11.31 26.23
C GLY A 134 -3.69 -12.39 25.33
N GLU A 135 -4.30 -12.70 24.18
CA GLU A 135 -3.68 -13.54 23.15
C GLU A 135 -2.85 -12.66 22.21
N VAL A 136 -1.58 -13.02 21.97
CA VAL A 136 -0.72 -12.34 20.99
C VAL A 136 -1.23 -12.67 19.59
N THR A 137 -1.64 -11.65 18.84
CA THR A 137 -2.17 -11.73 17.47
C THR A 137 -1.11 -11.35 16.44
N GLY A 138 -0.23 -10.41 16.80
CA GLY A 138 0.86 -9.92 15.96
C GLY A 138 2.18 -9.81 16.72
N PHE A 139 3.30 -10.07 16.04
CA PHE A 139 4.63 -9.79 16.56
C PHE A 139 5.60 -9.57 15.41
N SER A 140 6.53 -8.62 15.55
CA SER A 140 7.63 -8.43 14.61
C SER A 140 8.90 -7.97 15.34
N TYR A 141 10.03 -8.61 15.05
CA TYR A 141 11.34 -8.27 15.61
C TYR A 141 12.23 -7.63 14.54
N HIS A 142 12.60 -6.37 14.77
CA HIS A 142 13.45 -5.58 13.89
C HIS A 142 14.91 -5.49 14.40
N GLY A 143 15.22 -5.93 15.61
CA GLY A 143 16.60 -5.96 16.10
C GLY A 143 17.22 -4.57 16.29
N LYS A 144 18.55 -4.49 16.32
CA LYS A 144 19.28 -3.25 16.67
C LYS A 144 19.87 -2.57 15.44
N ALA A 145 20.11 -1.28 15.58
CA ALA A 145 21.01 -0.55 14.71
C ALA A 145 22.45 -1.01 14.91
N ASP A 146 23.19 -1.13 13.81
CA ASP A 146 24.60 -1.52 13.83
C ASP A 146 25.51 -0.30 14.02
N ASN A 147 25.10 0.85 13.47
CA ASN A 147 25.88 2.07 13.51
C ASN A 147 25.02 3.34 13.55
N LEU A 148 25.54 4.37 14.22
CA LEU A 148 24.90 5.68 14.40
C LEU A 148 25.85 6.80 13.97
N LEU A 149 25.50 7.48 12.89
CA LEU A 149 26.22 8.63 12.36
C LEU A 149 25.79 9.88 13.14
N ARG A 150 26.58 10.23 14.15
CA ARG A 150 26.37 11.44 14.94
C ARG A 150 27.06 12.64 14.27
N PRO A 151 26.34 13.73 14.00
CA PRO A 151 26.98 14.94 13.50
C PRO A 151 27.84 15.57 14.61
N GLY A 152 28.91 16.26 14.20
CA GLY A 152 29.77 17.00 15.14
C GLY A 152 29.08 18.23 15.77
N THR A 153 28.04 18.74 15.13
CA THR A 153 27.23 19.89 15.55
C THR A 153 25.80 19.71 15.09
N ILE A 154 24.81 20.10 15.90
CA ILE A 154 23.40 20.13 15.51
C ILE A 154 23.02 21.60 15.29
N ALA A 155 22.43 21.90 14.13
CA ALA A 155 21.98 23.24 13.76
C ALA A 155 20.75 23.68 14.58
N ASP A 156 20.50 25.00 14.63
CA ASP A 156 19.34 25.51 15.37
C ASP A 156 18.03 25.09 14.69
N LYS A 157 17.04 24.72 15.50
CA LYS A 157 15.73 24.28 15.02
C LYS A 157 15.05 25.33 14.12
N ARG A 158 15.26 26.63 14.37
CA ARG A 158 14.68 27.71 13.55
C ARG A 158 15.36 27.83 12.20
N GLU A 159 16.65 27.53 12.11
CA GLU A 159 17.38 27.51 10.84
C GLU A 159 16.86 26.38 9.96
N ALA A 160 16.69 25.17 10.52
CA ALA A 160 16.07 24.05 9.82
C ALA A 160 14.63 24.35 9.38
N LEU A 161 13.82 24.98 10.25
CA LEU A 161 12.46 25.38 9.87
C LEU A 161 12.45 26.41 8.74
N ALA A 162 13.34 27.41 8.78
CA ALA A 162 13.47 28.41 7.74
C ALA A 162 13.90 27.79 6.40
N HIS A 163 14.74 26.74 6.45
CA HIS A 163 15.09 25.96 5.27
C HIS A 163 13.84 25.34 4.63
N PHE A 164 12.97 24.69 5.41
CA PHE A 164 11.76 24.09 4.85
C PHE A 164 10.79 25.13 4.29
N VAL A 165 10.54 26.22 5.04
CA VAL A 165 9.61 27.28 4.63
C VAL A 165 10.02 27.93 3.31
N LYS A 166 11.33 28.11 3.07
CA LYS A 166 11.85 28.72 1.85
C LYS A 166 11.51 27.93 0.58
N HIS A 167 11.36 26.62 0.70
CA HIS A 167 11.18 25.70 -0.44
C HIS A 167 9.76 25.11 -0.49
N ILE A 168 8.77 25.76 0.16
CA ILE A 168 7.38 25.28 0.11
C ILE A 168 6.83 25.41 -1.31
N GLU A 169 6.50 24.26 -1.87
CA GLU A 169 5.75 24.12 -3.10
C GLU A 169 4.48 23.33 -2.81
N ALA A 170 3.40 23.74 -3.48
CA ALA A 170 2.11 23.13 -3.29
C ALA A 170 1.37 23.04 -4.63
N GLU A 171 0.50 22.05 -4.73
CA GLU A 171 -0.34 21.79 -5.88
C GLU A 171 -1.80 21.79 -5.48
N LEU A 172 -2.66 22.22 -6.40
CA LEU A 172 -4.10 22.17 -6.25
C LEU A 172 -4.62 20.86 -6.84
N LEU A 173 -5.38 20.09 -6.05
CA LEU A 173 -5.92 18.81 -6.47
C LEU A 173 -7.26 18.52 -5.79
N PHE A 174 -8.02 17.59 -6.35
CA PHE A 174 -9.12 16.94 -5.65
C PHE A 174 -8.61 15.74 -4.86
N THR A 175 -9.16 15.48 -3.68
CA THR A 175 -8.88 14.25 -2.92
C THR A 175 -10.09 13.86 -2.08
N VAL A 176 -10.26 12.57 -1.78
CA VAL A 176 -11.24 12.14 -0.78
C VAL A 176 -10.67 12.32 0.62
N LEU A 177 -11.41 13.01 1.49
CA LEU A 177 -11.04 13.14 2.89
C LEU A 177 -11.70 12.03 3.71
N HIS A 178 -11.08 10.86 3.74
CA HIS A 178 -11.55 9.72 4.54
C HIS A 178 -11.52 10.01 6.04
N GLN A 179 -12.63 9.76 6.73
CA GLN A 179 -12.76 9.93 8.19
C GLN A 179 -11.83 9.00 8.97
N SER A 180 -11.40 7.89 8.36
CA SER A 180 -10.44 6.94 8.93
C SER A 180 -9.00 7.44 8.91
N VAL A 181 -8.71 8.46 8.09
CA VAL A 181 -7.36 8.99 7.87
C VAL A 181 -7.22 10.41 8.39
N TYR A 182 -8.24 11.26 8.24
CA TYR A 182 -8.17 12.69 8.54
C TYR A 182 -9.09 13.09 9.68
N VAL A 183 -8.62 14.00 10.53
CA VAL A 183 -9.40 14.55 11.66
C VAL A 183 -10.67 15.25 11.16
N GLN A 184 -10.58 15.91 10.00
CA GLN A 184 -11.67 16.62 9.32
C GLN A 184 -12.34 15.77 8.23
N GLY A 185 -12.08 14.46 8.18
CA GLY A 185 -12.62 13.60 7.13
C GLY A 185 -14.13 13.43 7.21
N ASP A 186 -14.78 13.40 6.06
CA ASP A 186 -16.23 13.21 5.89
C ASP A 186 -16.57 12.21 4.76
N ASP A 187 -15.57 11.46 4.28
CA ASP A 187 -15.63 10.47 3.20
C ASP A 187 -16.14 11.05 1.87
N LYS A 188 -15.83 12.32 1.60
CA LYS A 188 -16.20 13.01 0.34
C LYS A 188 -15.01 13.61 -0.37
N PRO A 189 -15.12 13.89 -1.68
CA PRO A 189 -14.12 14.66 -2.41
C PRO A 189 -14.09 16.12 -1.94
N HIS A 190 -12.88 16.69 -1.85
CA HIS A 190 -12.61 18.10 -1.54
C HIS A 190 -11.55 18.65 -2.50
N LEU A 191 -11.62 19.95 -2.78
CA LEU A 191 -10.55 20.69 -3.45
C LEU A 191 -9.54 21.18 -2.42
N VAL A 192 -8.28 20.78 -2.55
CA VAL A 192 -7.25 21.07 -1.54
C VAL A 192 -5.91 21.48 -2.16
N TYR A 193 -5.12 22.18 -1.36
CA TYR A 193 -3.69 22.37 -1.60
C TYR A 193 -2.88 21.30 -0.86
N GLU A 194 -2.08 20.54 -1.59
CA GLU A 194 -1.12 19.59 -1.06
C GLU A 194 0.31 20.13 -1.14
N ILE A 195 1.12 19.88 -0.12
CA ILE A 195 2.56 20.18 -0.14
C ILE A 195 3.30 19.13 -0.98
N VAL A 196 3.99 19.58 -2.03
CA VAL A 196 4.84 18.74 -2.89
C VAL A 196 6.29 18.77 -2.43
N SER A 197 6.74 19.93 -1.95
CA SER A 197 8.10 20.14 -1.46
C SER A 197 8.10 21.08 -0.27
N PRO A 198 9.01 20.92 0.70
CA PRO A 198 9.99 19.84 0.84
C PRO A 198 9.41 18.63 1.59
N THR A 199 9.50 17.42 1.03
CA THR A 199 9.04 16.18 1.69
C THR A 199 10.16 15.40 2.37
N ARG A 200 11.42 15.66 1.99
CA ARG A 200 12.59 14.93 2.48
C ARG A 200 13.11 15.51 3.80
N PRO A 201 13.56 14.67 4.75
CA PRO A 201 14.35 15.12 5.89
C PRO A 201 15.68 15.74 5.45
N ILE A 202 16.20 16.68 6.25
CA ILE A 202 17.52 17.30 6.02
C ILE A 202 18.49 16.93 7.15
N SER A 203 19.80 16.87 6.86
CA SER A 203 20.81 16.57 7.89
C SER A 203 20.67 17.51 9.09
N ALA A 204 20.80 16.99 10.30
CA ALA A 204 20.75 17.78 11.52
C ALA A 204 21.88 18.83 11.64
N ASP A 205 22.95 18.72 10.83
CA ASP A 205 24.04 19.70 10.79
C ASP A 205 23.99 20.68 9.60
N LEU A 206 23.00 20.52 8.71
CA LEU A 206 22.77 21.34 7.50
C LEU A 206 23.99 21.46 6.56
N LYS A 207 24.94 20.50 6.58
CA LYS A 207 26.13 20.55 5.72
C LYS A 207 26.03 19.74 4.43
N GLU A 208 25.15 18.74 4.38
CA GLU A 208 25.03 17.78 3.27
C GLU A 208 24.21 18.32 2.07
N GLU A 209 23.68 19.54 2.14
CA GLU A 209 22.61 20.04 1.25
C GLU A 209 22.97 20.43 -0.20
N ASN A 210 24.25 20.39 -0.62
CA ASN A 210 24.61 20.93 -1.96
C ASN A 210 24.70 19.90 -3.09
N ALA A 211 24.51 18.59 -2.84
CA ALA A 211 24.77 17.56 -3.86
C ALA A 211 23.54 16.74 -4.28
N GLU A 212 22.52 16.60 -3.42
CA GLU A 212 21.46 15.57 -3.63
C GLU A 212 20.12 16.10 -4.16
N ILE A 213 19.94 17.42 -4.29
CA ILE A 213 18.70 17.98 -4.87
C ILE A 213 18.66 17.74 -6.39
N ASP A 214 19.81 17.74 -7.07
CA ASP A 214 19.89 17.64 -8.53
C ASP A 214 19.67 16.21 -9.09
N GLU A 215 19.81 15.15 -8.28
CA GLU A 215 19.82 13.77 -8.82
C GLU A 215 18.43 13.15 -9.01
N TYR A 216 17.37 13.71 -8.40
CA TYR A 216 16.00 13.19 -8.56
C TYR A 216 15.07 14.06 -9.39
N GLU A 217 15.40 15.34 -9.62
CA GLU A 217 14.70 16.15 -10.63
C GLU A 217 14.91 15.60 -12.05
N GLY A 218 15.91 14.74 -12.26
CA GLY A 218 16.21 14.10 -13.55
C GLY A 218 15.41 12.83 -13.88
N LEU A 219 14.52 12.34 -13.00
CA LEU A 219 13.70 11.15 -13.29
C LEU A 219 12.28 11.47 -13.77
N GLU A 220 11.84 12.73 -13.65
CA GLU A 220 10.53 13.17 -14.16
C GLU A 220 10.56 13.53 -15.66
N ASP A 221 11.74 13.69 -16.27
CA ASP A 221 11.89 14.22 -17.63
C ASP A 221 11.58 13.19 -18.75
N ASP A 222 11.36 11.91 -18.40
CA ASP A 222 11.03 10.84 -19.37
C ASP A 222 9.54 10.45 -19.38
N MET A 223 8.69 11.05 -18.54
CA MET A 223 7.26 10.73 -18.51
C MET A 223 6.50 11.46 -19.63
N LEU A 224 5.91 10.70 -20.56
CA LEU A 224 5.09 11.26 -21.64
C LEU A 224 3.94 12.11 -21.07
N PRO A 225 3.62 13.29 -21.64
CA PRO A 225 2.55 14.12 -21.11
C PRO A 225 1.19 13.45 -21.28
N TYR A 226 0.32 13.64 -20.30
CA TYR A 226 -1.09 13.28 -20.41
C TYR A 226 -1.78 14.09 -21.52
N VAL A 227 -2.45 13.41 -22.45
CA VAL A 227 -3.14 14.03 -23.59
C VAL A 227 -4.66 13.84 -23.51
N PRO A 228 -5.46 14.76 -24.10
CA PRO A 228 -6.90 14.58 -24.22
C PRO A 228 -7.27 13.35 -25.06
N ILE A 229 -8.32 12.63 -24.64
CA ILE A 229 -8.85 11.52 -25.42
C ILE A 229 -9.93 11.98 -26.39
N SER A 230 -10.01 11.30 -27.53
CA SER A 230 -11.09 11.48 -28.49
C SER A 230 -12.08 10.34 -28.39
N ARG A 231 -13.38 10.65 -28.50
CA ARG A 231 -14.43 9.65 -28.55
C ARG A 231 -14.25 8.76 -29.79
N PRO A 232 -14.19 7.43 -29.64
CA PRO A 232 -14.06 6.53 -30.78
C PRO A 232 -15.32 6.60 -31.65
N ALA A 233 -15.14 6.38 -32.96
CA ALA A 233 -16.27 6.29 -33.88
C ALA A 233 -17.21 5.14 -33.47
N PRO A 234 -18.53 5.29 -33.63
CA PRO A 234 -19.47 4.22 -33.33
C PRO A 234 -19.24 3.03 -34.27
N GLU A 235 -18.90 1.88 -33.70
CA GLU A 235 -18.73 0.64 -34.46
C GLU A 235 -20.08 -0.03 -34.75
N ALA A 236 -20.11 -0.84 -35.81
CA ALA A 236 -21.31 -1.58 -36.22
C ALA A 236 -21.71 -2.65 -35.19
N GLU A 237 -20.75 -3.19 -34.44
CA GLU A 237 -20.96 -4.23 -33.43
C GLU A 237 -20.74 -3.66 -32.02
N LYS A 238 -21.78 -3.75 -31.19
CA LYS A 238 -21.69 -3.39 -29.78
C LYS A 238 -21.21 -4.60 -28.98
N MET A 239 -19.95 -4.58 -28.57
CA MET A 239 -19.42 -5.55 -27.62
C MET A 239 -19.87 -5.18 -26.20
N SER A 240 -20.23 -6.18 -25.41
CA SER A 240 -20.45 -6.00 -23.97
C SER A 240 -19.11 -5.92 -23.22
N ILE A 241 -19.13 -5.41 -21.99
CA ILE A 241 -17.95 -5.38 -21.11
C ILE A 241 -17.38 -6.80 -20.93
N ASN A 242 -18.25 -7.80 -20.80
CA ASN A 242 -17.86 -9.20 -20.66
C ASN A 242 -17.11 -9.70 -21.91
N ASP A 243 -17.57 -9.34 -23.11
CA ASP A 243 -16.89 -9.71 -24.36
C ASP A 243 -15.50 -9.07 -24.43
N MET A 244 -15.35 -7.81 -24.00
CA MET A 244 -14.07 -7.09 -24.01
C MET A 244 -13.02 -7.69 -23.05
N ILE A 245 -13.45 -8.30 -21.94
CA ILE A 245 -12.55 -8.98 -20.98
C ILE A 245 -12.45 -10.49 -21.24
N GLY A 246 -13.14 -11.01 -22.27
CA GLY A 246 -13.14 -12.42 -22.63
C GLY A 246 -13.97 -13.33 -21.70
N LEU A 247 -14.85 -12.77 -20.87
CA LEU A 247 -15.72 -13.54 -19.99
C LEU A 247 -16.97 -14.00 -20.73
N HIS A 248 -17.10 -15.32 -20.96
CA HIS A 248 -18.23 -15.93 -21.67
C HIS A 248 -18.76 -17.18 -20.94
N ASP A 249 -19.86 -17.77 -21.43
CA ASP A 249 -20.58 -18.91 -20.81
C ASP A 249 -19.73 -20.18 -20.60
N GLY A 250 -18.53 -20.25 -21.16
CA GLY A 250 -17.59 -21.35 -20.98
C GLY A 250 -16.85 -21.29 -19.64
N PHE A 251 -16.83 -20.12 -19.00
CA PHE A 251 -16.24 -19.94 -17.68
C PHE A 251 -17.18 -20.44 -16.59
N TYR A 252 -16.61 -21.00 -15.53
CA TYR A 252 -17.34 -21.23 -14.29
C TYR A 252 -16.76 -20.38 -13.17
N LYS A 253 -17.65 -19.96 -12.26
CA LYS A 253 -17.29 -19.26 -11.04
C LYS A 253 -16.61 -20.24 -10.09
N GLU A 254 -15.30 -20.08 -9.90
CA GLU A 254 -14.53 -20.90 -8.95
C GLU A 254 -14.76 -20.42 -7.52
N ARG A 255 -14.66 -19.11 -7.31
CA ARG A 255 -14.73 -18.48 -5.99
C ARG A 255 -15.37 -17.12 -6.09
N GLU A 256 -16.13 -16.78 -5.06
CA GLU A 256 -16.61 -15.42 -4.78
C GLU A 256 -16.21 -15.07 -3.35
N SER A 257 -15.68 -13.87 -3.16
CA SER A 257 -15.17 -13.40 -1.88
C SER A 257 -15.59 -11.95 -1.66
N ASP A 258 -16.06 -11.65 -0.46
CA ASP A 258 -16.23 -10.29 0.01
C ASP A 258 -14.83 -9.70 0.28
N LEU A 259 -14.50 -8.58 -0.34
CA LEU A 259 -13.19 -7.94 -0.21
C LEU A 259 -13.17 -6.80 0.82
N GLY A 260 -14.26 -6.60 1.56
CA GLY A 260 -14.44 -5.41 2.40
C GLY A 260 -14.82 -4.19 1.57
N GLU A 261 -15.06 -3.06 2.24
CA GLU A 261 -15.24 -1.73 1.61
C GLU A 261 -16.24 -1.73 0.44
N GLY A 262 -17.36 -2.42 0.60
CA GLY A 262 -18.38 -2.48 -0.44
C GLY A 262 -17.99 -3.25 -1.71
N SER A 263 -16.90 -4.03 -1.72
CA SER A 263 -16.40 -4.73 -2.92
C SER A 263 -16.56 -6.25 -2.86
N ILE A 264 -16.85 -6.89 -4.00
CA ILE A 264 -16.87 -8.34 -4.19
C ILE A 264 -15.86 -8.74 -5.26
N GLY A 265 -15.01 -9.72 -4.97
CA GLY A 265 -14.10 -10.34 -5.92
C GLY A 265 -14.62 -11.69 -6.42
N ILE A 266 -14.50 -11.94 -7.71
CA ILE A 266 -14.88 -13.21 -8.34
C ILE A 266 -13.69 -13.76 -9.13
N ALA A 267 -13.39 -15.05 -8.95
CA ALA A 267 -12.41 -15.78 -9.73
C ALA A 267 -13.11 -16.73 -10.71
N TRP A 268 -12.77 -16.60 -11.99
CA TRP A 268 -13.33 -17.35 -13.10
C TRP A 268 -12.26 -18.22 -13.74
N ARG A 269 -12.63 -19.45 -14.12
CA ARG A 269 -11.76 -20.35 -14.86
C ARG A 269 -12.47 -20.94 -16.08
N PRO A 270 -11.76 -21.15 -17.20
CA PRO A 270 -12.31 -21.85 -18.36
C PRO A 270 -12.43 -23.37 -18.11
N GLU A 271 -11.55 -23.95 -17.28
CA GLU A 271 -11.53 -25.39 -16.98
C GLU A 271 -11.60 -25.69 -15.48
N LYS A 272 -12.34 -26.76 -15.12
CA LYS A 272 -12.56 -27.17 -13.71
C LYS A 272 -11.31 -27.68 -12.99
N THR A 273 -10.25 -27.96 -13.74
CA THR A 273 -9.01 -28.52 -13.21
C THR A 273 -8.08 -27.38 -12.82
N LYS A 274 -7.52 -27.46 -11.60
CA LYS A 274 -6.48 -26.56 -11.12
C LYS A 274 -5.10 -27.06 -11.50
N SER A 275 -4.15 -26.15 -11.67
CA SER A 275 -2.73 -26.51 -11.70
C SER A 275 -2.38 -27.29 -10.42
N VAL A 276 -1.59 -28.36 -10.55
CA VAL A 276 -1.14 -29.15 -9.40
C VAL A 276 0.07 -28.45 -8.80
N ARG A 277 0.09 -28.27 -7.47
CA ARG A 277 1.28 -27.74 -6.80
C ARG A 277 2.46 -28.69 -6.93
N GLU A 278 3.60 -28.14 -7.30
CA GLU A 278 4.88 -28.85 -7.33
C GLU A 278 5.44 -29.01 -5.90
N ASP A 279 5.30 -27.96 -5.08
CA ASP A 279 5.75 -27.94 -3.69
C ASP A 279 4.91 -27.00 -2.80
N LYS A 280 5.42 -26.68 -1.60
CA LYS A 280 4.80 -25.75 -0.63
C LYS A 280 5.46 -24.37 -0.62
N SER A 281 6.04 -23.93 -1.72
CA SER A 281 6.54 -22.54 -1.82
C SER A 281 5.40 -21.56 -2.03
N PHE A 282 5.67 -20.28 -1.79
CA PHE A 282 4.76 -19.21 -2.20
C PHE A 282 4.54 -19.19 -3.72
N GLU A 283 5.57 -19.49 -4.51
CA GLU A 283 5.49 -19.51 -5.97
C GLU A 283 4.50 -20.58 -6.47
N SER A 284 4.61 -21.82 -5.96
CA SER A 284 3.66 -22.90 -6.29
C SER A 284 2.22 -22.55 -5.89
N LEU A 285 2.04 -21.91 -4.72
CA LEU A 285 0.73 -21.43 -4.27
C LEU A 285 0.17 -20.33 -5.19
N PHE A 286 1.01 -19.37 -5.57
CA PHE A 286 0.64 -18.28 -6.47
C PHE A 286 0.22 -18.83 -7.84
N LYS A 287 1.00 -19.76 -8.41
CA LYS A 287 0.66 -20.45 -9.66
C LYS A 287 -0.67 -21.19 -9.58
N GLU A 288 -0.87 -22.05 -8.56
CA GLU A 288 -2.15 -22.76 -8.38
C GLU A 288 -3.34 -21.78 -8.33
N ARG A 289 -3.20 -20.66 -7.60
CA ARG A 289 -4.30 -19.69 -7.39
C ARG A 289 -4.58 -18.81 -8.59
N ASN A 290 -3.58 -18.53 -9.42
CA ASN A 290 -3.67 -17.48 -10.42
C ASN A 290 -3.58 -18.00 -11.86
N GLU A 291 -2.80 -19.05 -12.15
CA GLU A 291 -2.67 -19.54 -13.53
C GLU A 291 -4.03 -19.89 -14.14
N HIS A 292 -4.26 -19.41 -15.36
CA HIS A 292 -5.50 -19.61 -16.10
C HIS A 292 -6.76 -19.11 -15.37
N VAL A 293 -6.62 -18.04 -14.58
CA VAL A 293 -7.73 -17.38 -13.88
C VAL A 293 -7.97 -15.99 -14.45
N LEU A 294 -9.24 -15.68 -14.69
CA LEU A 294 -9.70 -14.30 -14.83
C LEU A 294 -10.31 -13.86 -13.49
N LYS A 295 -9.78 -12.78 -12.90
CA LYS A 295 -10.32 -12.18 -11.68
C LYS A 295 -11.03 -10.89 -12.02
N THR A 296 -12.23 -10.72 -11.46
CA THR A 296 -13.04 -9.52 -11.60
C THR A 296 -13.42 -8.99 -10.22
N ARG A 297 -13.47 -7.67 -10.06
CA ARG A 297 -13.95 -7.00 -8.85
C ARG A 297 -15.18 -6.17 -9.20
N TYR A 298 -16.17 -6.16 -8.32
CA TYR A 298 -17.40 -5.39 -8.47
C TYR A 298 -17.70 -4.60 -7.21
N ASP A 299 -18.23 -3.39 -7.38
CA ASP A 299 -18.89 -2.65 -6.31
C ASP A 299 -20.25 -3.31 -5.98
N LYS A 300 -20.55 -3.48 -4.69
CA LYS A 300 -21.75 -4.18 -4.20
C LYS A 300 -23.02 -3.39 -4.42
N GLU A 301 -22.95 -2.07 -4.32
CA GLU A 301 -24.14 -1.22 -4.38
C GLU A 301 -24.59 -0.99 -5.82
N SER A 302 -23.67 -0.60 -6.69
CA SER A 302 -23.92 -0.32 -8.10
C SER A 302 -23.83 -1.54 -9.00
N GLY A 303 -23.13 -2.61 -8.58
CA GLY A 303 -22.80 -3.75 -9.42
C GLY A 303 -21.79 -3.44 -10.52
N ARG A 304 -21.17 -2.25 -10.50
CA ARG A 304 -20.20 -1.81 -11.51
C ARG A 304 -18.91 -2.62 -11.39
N LEU A 305 -18.31 -2.98 -12.52
CA LEU A 305 -16.98 -3.59 -12.57
C LEU A 305 -15.93 -2.57 -12.12
N THR A 306 -15.15 -2.90 -11.10
CA THR A 306 -14.13 -2.04 -10.47
C THR A 306 -12.74 -2.68 -10.49
N GLY A 307 -12.56 -3.79 -11.20
CA GLY A 307 -11.24 -4.35 -11.43
C GLY A 307 -11.26 -5.59 -12.32
N VAL A 308 -10.21 -5.75 -13.13
CA VAL A 308 -9.95 -6.94 -13.94
C VAL A 308 -8.48 -7.29 -13.82
N MET A 309 -8.19 -8.58 -13.69
CA MET A 309 -6.84 -9.12 -13.76
C MET A 309 -6.90 -10.53 -14.37
N SER A 310 -6.34 -10.68 -15.57
CA SER A 310 -6.27 -11.93 -16.31
C SER A 310 -4.89 -12.53 -16.22
N PHE A 311 -4.83 -13.80 -15.82
CA PHE A 311 -3.65 -14.66 -15.82
C PHE A 311 -3.79 -15.78 -16.87
N ILE A 312 -4.61 -15.53 -17.89
CA ILE A 312 -4.84 -16.46 -18.99
C ILE A 312 -3.90 -16.06 -20.12
N HIS A 313 -2.81 -16.82 -20.26
CA HIS A 313 -1.88 -16.64 -21.36
C HIS A 313 -2.40 -17.30 -22.63
N SER A 314 -2.20 -16.63 -23.76
CA SER A 314 -2.50 -17.17 -25.08
C SER A 314 -1.18 -17.48 -25.80
N GLU A 315 -1.13 -18.65 -26.45
CA GLU A 315 -0.02 -19.03 -27.32
C GLU A 315 -0.19 -18.38 -28.71
N GLY A 316 0.92 -18.07 -29.36
CA GLY A 316 0.94 -17.51 -30.72
C GLY A 316 1.62 -16.15 -30.82
N GLU A 317 1.80 -15.71 -32.05
CA GLU A 317 2.35 -14.39 -32.36
C GLU A 317 1.30 -13.29 -32.12
N PRO A 318 1.72 -12.06 -31.79
CA PRO A 318 0.82 -10.91 -31.70
C PRO A 318 -0.01 -10.72 -32.99
N GLU A 319 -1.34 -10.61 -32.84
CA GLU A 319 -2.27 -10.35 -33.95
C GLU A 319 -2.56 -8.86 -34.12
N PHE A 320 -2.48 -8.09 -33.03
CA PHE A 320 -2.83 -6.68 -32.96
C PHE A 320 -1.59 -5.80 -32.80
N SER A 321 -1.60 -4.67 -33.52
CA SER A 321 -0.65 -3.57 -33.34
C SER A 321 -0.93 -2.80 -32.04
N GLU A 322 0.03 -1.97 -31.64
CA GLU A 322 -0.11 -1.11 -30.44
C GLU A 322 -1.24 -0.10 -30.61
N GLU A 323 -1.37 0.50 -31.80
CA GLU A 323 -2.46 1.44 -32.12
C GLU A 323 -3.84 0.78 -32.00
N GLU A 324 -3.98 -0.47 -32.48
CA GLU A 324 -5.23 -1.23 -32.35
C GLU A 324 -5.55 -1.55 -30.88
N CYS A 325 -4.54 -1.94 -30.09
CA CYS A 325 -4.72 -2.21 -28.66
C CYS A 325 -5.11 -0.95 -27.88
N HIS A 326 -4.46 0.19 -28.17
CA HIS A 326 -4.84 1.49 -27.60
C HIS A 326 -6.28 1.88 -27.96
N HIS A 327 -6.70 1.67 -29.21
CA HIS A 327 -8.08 1.91 -29.62
C HIS A 327 -9.07 1.04 -28.83
N MET A 328 -8.75 -0.24 -28.60
CA MET A 328 -9.55 -1.15 -27.77
C MET A 328 -9.62 -0.69 -26.30
N ALA A 329 -8.49 -0.25 -25.72
CA ALA A 329 -8.44 0.28 -24.36
C ALA A 329 -9.31 1.53 -24.22
N ILE A 330 -9.24 2.47 -25.18
CA ILE A 330 -10.08 3.67 -25.20
C ILE A 330 -11.56 3.29 -25.32
N ARG A 331 -11.91 2.33 -26.18
CA ARG A 331 -13.29 1.84 -26.28
C ARG A 331 -13.80 1.26 -24.97
N PHE A 332 -12.98 0.47 -24.29
CA PHE A 332 -13.31 -0.06 -22.97
C PHE A 332 -13.53 1.07 -21.96
N LEU A 333 -12.65 2.08 -21.94
CA LEU A 333 -12.79 3.25 -21.09
C LEU A 333 -14.12 3.98 -21.34
N PHE A 334 -14.53 4.18 -22.60
CA PHE A 334 -15.82 4.79 -22.94
C PHE A 334 -17.03 3.90 -22.62
N ALA A 335 -16.85 2.57 -22.59
CA ALA A 335 -17.90 1.65 -22.15
C ALA A 335 -18.12 1.73 -20.64
N MET A 336 -17.04 1.92 -19.87
CA MET A 336 -17.09 2.12 -18.42
C MET A 336 -17.55 3.53 -18.04
N PHE A 337 -17.08 4.54 -18.77
CA PHE A 337 -17.35 5.96 -18.54
C PHE A 337 -17.78 6.64 -19.85
N PRO A 338 -19.10 6.76 -20.12
CA PRO A 338 -19.59 7.32 -21.39
C PRO A 338 -19.16 8.76 -21.70
N GLU A 339 -18.68 9.50 -20.70
CA GLU A 339 -18.21 10.90 -20.76
C GLU A 339 -16.70 10.97 -20.47
N ALA A 340 -15.95 9.90 -20.73
CA ALA A 340 -14.52 9.82 -20.48
C ALA A 340 -13.72 11.00 -21.09
N ASP A 341 -14.16 11.54 -22.23
CA ASP A 341 -13.55 12.70 -22.89
C ASP A 341 -13.60 13.98 -22.06
N GLN A 342 -14.53 14.08 -21.12
CA GLN A 342 -14.66 15.24 -20.25
C GLN A 342 -13.70 15.14 -19.05
N TYR A 343 -13.61 13.96 -18.45
CA TYR A 343 -12.94 13.78 -17.17
C TYR A 343 -11.55 13.16 -17.24
N PHE A 344 -11.17 12.51 -18.34
CA PHE A 344 -9.89 11.80 -18.40
C PHE A 344 -8.90 12.40 -19.38
N ARG A 345 -7.63 12.29 -19.01
CA ARG A 345 -6.47 12.42 -19.91
C ARG A 345 -5.71 11.10 -19.89
N VAL A 346 -5.06 10.76 -21.00
CA VAL A 346 -4.34 9.48 -21.12
C VAL A 346 -2.86 9.69 -21.35
N GLN A 347 -2.09 8.74 -20.86
CA GLN A 347 -0.70 8.51 -21.19
C GLN A 347 -0.62 7.12 -21.80
N TYR A 348 0.07 7.00 -22.94
CA TYR A 348 0.31 5.71 -23.58
C TYR A 348 1.58 5.13 -22.98
N ASP A 349 1.45 3.97 -22.35
CA ASP A 349 2.58 3.35 -21.65
C ASP A 349 3.56 2.80 -22.70
N GLU A 350 4.84 2.74 -22.35
CA GLU A 350 5.76 1.88 -23.10
C GLU A 350 5.31 0.41 -22.97
N PRO A 351 5.49 -0.41 -24.03
CA PRO A 351 5.15 -1.83 -23.96
C PRO A 351 5.92 -2.50 -22.81
N ASP A 352 5.29 -3.50 -22.18
CA ASP A 352 5.93 -4.26 -21.09
C ASP A 352 7.23 -4.96 -21.57
N ASP A 353 8.08 -5.38 -20.63
CA ASP A 353 9.39 -6.01 -20.94
C ASP A 353 9.27 -7.23 -21.88
N GLU A 354 8.12 -7.91 -21.87
CA GLU A 354 7.82 -9.06 -22.73
C GLU A 354 7.09 -8.66 -24.04
N GLY A 355 6.65 -7.41 -24.16
CA GLY A 355 5.93 -6.84 -25.30
C GLY A 355 4.59 -7.52 -25.59
N GLU A 356 3.99 -8.21 -24.61
CA GLU A 356 2.76 -9.00 -24.79
C GLU A 356 1.49 -8.17 -24.60
N ASN A 357 1.56 -7.14 -23.76
CA ASN A 357 0.45 -6.23 -23.48
C ASN A 357 0.81 -4.79 -23.82
N VAL A 358 -0.23 -4.02 -24.12
CA VAL A 358 -0.16 -2.58 -24.35
C VAL A 358 -0.97 -1.90 -23.26
N GLY A 359 -0.32 -1.00 -22.53
CA GLY A 359 -0.88 -0.28 -21.40
C GLY A 359 -1.37 1.11 -21.78
N LEU A 360 -2.48 1.52 -21.17
CA LEU A 360 -3.01 2.87 -21.21
C LEU A 360 -3.25 3.31 -19.76
N THR A 361 -2.50 4.30 -19.32
CA THR A 361 -2.74 4.98 -18.04
C THR A 361 -3.64 6.18 -18.28
N TYR A 362 -4.63 6.40 -17.43
CA TYR A 362 -5.54 7.53 -17.54
C TYR A 362 -5.76 8.20 -16.20
N LYS A 363 -5.79 9.53 -16.19
CA LYS A 363 -5.90 10.34 -14.98
C LYS A 363 -7.20 11.14 -14.99
N ALA A 364 -7.95 11.04 -13.90
CA ALA A 364 -9.15 11.82 -13.67
C ALA A 364 -8.79 13.29 -13.37
N CYS A 365 -9.46 14.19 -14.08
CA CYS A 365 -9.36 15.63 -13.92
C CYS A 365 -10.75 16.27 -14.09
N SER A 366 -11.02 17.33 -13.33
CA SER A 366 -12.23 18.14 -13.47
C SER A 366 -11.86 19.62 -13.45
N GLY A 367 -12.38 20.41 -14.39
CA GLY A 367 -12.05 21.83 -14.48
C GLY A 367 -10.56 22.16 -14.70
N GLY A 368 -9.76 21.19 -15.16
CA GLY A 368 -8.30 21.34 -15.29
C GLY A 368 -7.52 21.07 -13.99
N VAL A 369 -8.19 20.58 -12.95
CA VAL A 369 -7.58 20.14 -11.69
C VAL A 369 -7.62 18.62 -11.60
N ASP A 370 -6.52 18.02 -11.19
CA ASP A 370 -6.37 16.58 -11.12
C ASP A 370 -6.94 15.99 -9.82
N LEU A 371 -7.38 14.73 -9.87
CA LEU A 371 -7.74 13.95 -8.70
C LEU A 371 -6.50 13.20 -8.17
N ARG A 372 -6.19 13.37 -6.89
CA ARG A 372 -5.21 12.58 -6.13
C ARG A 372 -5.69 11.14 -6.07
N PHE A 373 -4.79 10.21 -6.43
CA PHE A 373 -5.13 8.81 -6.68
C PHE A 373 -6.24 8.61 -7.74
N GLY A 374 -6.37 9.59 -8.65
CA GLY A 374 -7.28 9.54 -9.80
C GLY A 374 -6.73 8.82 -11.01
N GLU A 375 -5.60 8.13 -10.89
CA GLU A 375 -5.01 7.34 -11.97
C GLU A 375 -5.66 5.95 -12.02
N GLY A 376 -6.10 5.58 -13.20
CA GLY A 376 -6.50 4.23 -13.55
C GLY A 376 -5.64 3.69 -14.67
N ARG A 377 -5.73 2.38 -14.91
CA ARG A 377 -4.95 1.72 -15.96
C ARG A 377 -5.74 0.63 -16.65
N ILE A 378 -5.57 0.50 -17.96
CA ILE A 378 -6.11 -0.57 -18.80
C ILE A 378 -4.95 -1.20 -19.55
N CYS A 379 -4.84 -2.54 -19.53
CA CYS A 379 -3.91 -3.27 -20.39
C CYS A 379 -4.69 -4.17 -21.35
N VAL A 380 -4.23 -4.23 -22.60
CA VAL A 380 -4.81 -5.05 -23.66
C VAL A 380 -3.76 -5.98 -24.22
N SER A 381 -4.11 -7.26 -24.40
CA SER A 381 -3.21 -8.25 -24.99
C SER A 381 -3.05 -8.06 -26.50
N LYS A 382 -1.81 -7.96 -27.00
CA LYS A 382 -1.55 -7.89 -28.45
C LYS A 382 -1.89 -9.17 -29.20
N LYS A 383 -2.03 -10.30 -28.48
CA LYS A 383 -2.37 -11.60 -29.08
C LYS A 383 -3.88 -11.80 -29.25
N THR A 384 -4.69 -11.21 -28.38
CA THR A 384 -6.15 -11.50 -28.33
C THR A 384 -7.04 -10.28 -28.45
N GLY A 385 -6.51 -9.07 -28.25
CA GLY A 385 -7.30 -7.84 -28.19
C GLY A 385 -8.19 -7.73 -26.94
N LEU A 386 -8.04 -8.66 -25.98
CA LEU A 386 -8.81 -8.67 -24.75
C LEU A 386 -8.16 -7.78 -23.69
N VAL A 387 -8.99 -7.16 -22.85
CA VAL A 387 -8.55 -6.42 -21.67
C VAL A 387 -8.06 -7.41 -20.61
N THR A 388 -6.77 -7.37 -20.32
CA THR A 388 -6.10 -8.24 -19.35
C THR A 388 -5.99 -7.62 -17.97
N PHE A 389 -5.97 -6.29 -17.89
CA PHE A 389 -5.93 -5.55 -16.63
C PHE A 389 -6.83 -4.32 -16.71
N TYR A 390 -7.56 -4.06 -15.62
CA TYR A 390 -8.33 -2.84 -15.46
C TYR A 390 -8.34 -2.43 -13.99
N MET A 391 -8.03 -1.16 -13.75
CA MET A 391 -8.19 -0.51 -12.45
C MET A 391 -8.80 0.90 -12.68
N PRO A 392 -9.94 1.22 -12.05
CA PRO A 392 -10.52 2.56 -12.07
C PRO A 392 -9.78 3.53 -11.12
N PRO A 393 -10.03 4.84 -11.24
CA PRO A 393 -9.71 5.80 -10.17
C PRO A 393 -10.46 5.46 -8.87
N GLU A 394 -10.02 6.06 -7.76
CA GLU A 394 -10.63 5.88 -6.43
C GLU A 394 -12.13 6.17 -6.40
N ILE A 395 -12.58 7.24 -7.07
CA ILE A 395 -13.98 7.68 -7.13
C ILE A 395 -14.46 7.87 -8.57
N ASP A 396 -15.78 7.94 -8.75
CA ASP A 396 -16.33 8.35 -10.05
C ASP A 396 -16.06 9.85 -10.27
N PRO A 397 -15.40 10.26 -11.37
CA PRO A 397 -15.12 11.66 -11.62
C PRO A 397 -16.35 12.57 -11.67
N LYS A 398 -17.55 12.02 -11.89
CA LYS A 398 -18.81 12.78 -11.80
C LYS A 398 -19.07 13.37 -10.42
N GLU A 399 -18.57 12.73 -9.37
CA GLU A 399 -18.71 13.26 -8.01
C GLU A 399 -17.98 14.60 -7.84
N LEU A 400 -17.02 14.91 -8.72
CA LEU A 400 -16.30 16.19 -8.73
C LEU A 400 -17.12 17.34 -9.34
N GLU A 401 -18.24 17.07 -10.04
CA GLU A 401 -19.06 18.13 -10.65
C GLU A 401 -19.76 19.03 -9.63
N GLU A 402 -19.97 18.51 -8.42
CA GLU A 402 -20.61 19.27 -7.33
C GLU A 402 -19.66 20.29 -6.67
N ILE A 403 -18.35 20.21 -6.97
CA ILE A 403 -17.31 21.04 -6.38
C ILE A 403 -16.85 22.08 -7.40
N ASP A 404 -16.76 23.34 -6.99
CA ASP A 404 -16.20 24.39 -7.84
C ASP A 404 -14.69 24.17 -7.99
N PRO A 405 -14.15 23.90 -9.20
CA PRO A 405 -12.72 23.69 -9.40
C PRO A 405 -11.90 24.98 -9.22
N VAL A 406 -12.54 26.14 -9.08
CA VAL A 406 -11.87 27.42 -8.87
C VAL A 406 -11.72 27.68 -7.36
N PRO A 407 -10.49 27.64 -6.80
CA PRO A 407 -10.29 27.82 -5.37
C PRO A 407 -10.65 29.24 -4.93
N SER A 408 -11.16 29.39 -3.71
CA SER A 408 -11.43 30.71 -3.12
C SER A 408 -10.19 31.34 -2.50
N LEU A 409 -9.22 30.52 -2.09
CA LEU A 409 -7.89 30.96 -1.70
C LEU A 409 -6.94 30.96 -2.90
N THR A 410 -5.97 31.87 -2.88
CA THR A 410 -4.85 31.82 -3.81
C THR A 410 -3.76 30.84 -3.34
N MET A 411 -2.92 30.38 -4.28
CA MET A 411 -1.77 29.55 -3.96
C MET A 411 -0.86 30.19 -2.90
N GLU A 412 -0.64 31.50 -2.96
CA GLU A 412 0.20 32.22 -1.99
C GLU A 412 -0.43 32.25 -0.59
N GLU A 413 -1.75 32.44 -0.48
CA GLU A 413 -2.46 32.38 0.80
C GLU A 413 -2.40 30.98 1.42
N ALA A 414 -2.47 29.93 0.59
CA ALA A 414 -2.29 28.55 1.04
C ALA A 414 -0.85 28.29 1.51
N LYS A 415 0.16 28.73 0.77
CA LYS A 415 1.58 28.63 1.18
C LYS A 415 1.86 29.38 2.48
N ASP A 416 1.24 30.53 2.68
CA ASP A 416 1.30 31.27 3.94
C ASP A 416 0.64 30.50 5.10
N ALA A 417 -0.48 29.82 4.85
CA ALA A 417 -1.13 28.96 5.84
C ALA A 417 -0.25 27.76 6.21
N ILE A 418 0.34 27.09 5.22
CA ILE A 418 1.30 25.99 5.42
C ILE A 418 2.50 26.47 6.24
N SER A 419 3.08 27.62 5.89
CA SER A 419 4.24 28.21 6.57
C SER A 419 3.98 28.55 8.03
N ARG A 420 2.74 28.86 8.40
CA ARG A 420 2.33 29.08 9.80
C ARG A 420 2.08 27.77 10.56
N ALA A 421 1.72 26.71 9.86
CA ALA A 421 1.36 25.41 10.45
C ALA A 421 2.53 24.43 10.54
N ILE A 422 3.52 24.54 9.64
CA ILE A 422 4.68 23.65 9.57
C ILE A 422 5.49 23.68 10.88
N LYS A 423 5.89 22.49 11.32
CA LYS A 423 6.85 22.30 12.39
C LYS A 423 8.03 21.49 11.86
N THR A 424 9.09 21.44 12.65
CA THR A 424 10.23 20.56 12.38
C THR A 424 10.55 19.76 13.63
N GLU A 425 11.02 18.54 13.46
CA GLU A 425 11.34 17.62 14.54
C GLU A 425 12.68 16.96 14.27
N LEU A 426 13.48 16.81 15.32
CA LEU A 426 14.76 16.12 15.25
C LEU A 426 14.50 14.63 15.44
N ALA A 427 14.96 13.81 14.50
CA ALA A 427 14.69 12.37 14.51
C ALA A 427 15.88 11.58 13.94
N TRP A 428 15.96 10.30 14.29
CA TRP A 428 16.81 9.37 13.57
C TRP A 428 16.14 8.93 12.28
N ASP A 429 16.92 8.83 11.22
CA ASP A 429 16.48 8.32 9.93
C ASP A 429 17.45 7.27 9.41
N ARG A 430 16.90 6.25 8.77
CA ARG A 430 17.70 5.12 8.27
C ARG A 430 18.37 5.52 6.97
N CYS A 431 19.69 5.37 6.90
CA CYS A 431 20.44 5.54 5.65
C CYS A 431 20.26 4.28 4.79
N TYR A 432 19.86 4.47 3.53
CA TYR A 432 19.73 3.40 2.54
C TYR A 432 20.80 3.53 1.44
N GLU A 433 22.02 3.96 1.80
CA GLU A 433 23.12 4.06 0.82
C GLU A 433 23.48 2.68 0.26
N ASP A 434 23.56 2.60 -1.07
CA ASP A 434 23.93 1.40 -1.81
C ASP A 434 25.30 0.86 -1.35
N GLY A 435 25.31 -0.39 -0.90
CA GLY A 435 26.52 -1.08 -0.43
C GLY A 435 26.77 -1.01 1.08
N SER A 436 25.91 -0.33 1.86
CA SER A 436 25.96 -0.41 3.32
C SER A 436 25.48 -1.78 3.81
N CYS A 437 26.41 -2.61 4.31
CA CYS A 437 26.06 -3.84 5.03
C CYS A 437 25.71 -3.51 6.49
N GLY A 438 24.46 -3.11 6.75
CA GLY A 438 23.95 -2.94 8.11
C GLY A 438 22.89 -1.84 8.25
N LYS A 439 22.32 -1.74 9.45
CA LYS A 439 21.33 -0.73 9.80
C LYS A 439 22.04 0.53 10.32
N VAL A 440 22.36 1.42 9.39
CA VAL A 440 23.00 2.72 9.67
C VAL A 440 21.94 3.81 9.80
N TYR A 441 22.06 4.66 10.80
CA TYR A 441 21.15 5.80 11.01
C TYR A 441 21.91 7.11 11.11
N ARG A 442 21.32 8.18 10.59
CA ARG A 442 21.78 9.57 10.74
C ARG A 442 20.72 10.42 11.42
N LEU A 443 21.16 11.47 12.09
CA LEU A 443 20.27 12.43 12.74
C LEU A 443 19.82 13.48 11.72
N VAL A 444 18.51 13.70 11.61
CA VAL A 444 17.91 14.60 10.62
C VAL A 444 16.85 15.49 11.27
N TYR A 445 16.56 16.61 10.62
CA TYR A 445 15.31 17.34 10.82
C TYR A 445 14.25 16.82 9.84
N LYS A 446 13.10 16.40 10.36
CA LYS A 446 11.91 16.03 9.60
C LYS A 446 10.89 17.16 9.64
N PRO A 447 10.33 17.57 8.49
CA PRO A 447 9.24 18.52 8.51
C PRO A 447 7.93 17.81 8.90
N VAL A 448 7.12 18.48 9.72
CA VAL A 448 5.77 18.04 10.10
C VAL A 448 4.80 19.07 9.56
N PHE A 449 4.15 18.72 8.45
CA PHE A 449 3.19 19.58 7.77
C PHE A 449 1.75 19.26 8.16
N PRO A 450 0.83 20.21 8.00
CA PRO A 450 -0.55 19.80 7.74
C PRO A 450 -0.60 18.91 6.50
N ARG A 451 -1.58 18.01 6.42
CA ARG A 451 -1.72 17.16 5.23
C ARG A 451 -2.18 17.98 4.04
N PHE A 452 -3.18 18.82 4.24
CA PHE A 452 -3.71 19.70 3.20
C PHE A 452 -4.19 21.03 3.76
N ILE A 453 -4.43 22.00 2.87
CA ILE A 453 -5.24 23.18 3.12
C ILE A 453 -6.48 23.11 2.25
N GLU A 454 -7.68 23.16 2.83
CA GLU A 454 -8.91 23.17 2.05
C GLU A 454 -9.02 24.49 1.25
N ALA A 455 -9.29 24.37 -0.05
CA ALA A 455 -9.05 25.45 -1.01
C ALA A 455 -10.15 26.54 -1.02
N HIS A 456 -11.32 26.29 -0.44
CA HIS A 456 -12.41 27.26 -0.36
C HIS A 456 -12.50 27.98 1.01
N THR A 457 -12.09 27.30 2.06
CA THR A 457 -12.26 27.72 3.47
C THR A 457 -10.94 28.08 4.12
N GLY A 458 -9.82 27.54 3.62
CA GLY A 458 -8.50 27.66 4.23
C GLY A 458 -8.32 26.80 5.49
N GLU A 459 -9.22 25.84 5.74
CA GLU A 459 -9.11 24.92 6.87
C GLU A 459 -7.87 24.04 6.73
N VAL A 460 -7.16 23.85 7.86
CA VAL A 460 -5.96 23.02 7.92
C VAL A 460 -6.36 21.58 8.19
N ILE A 461 -6.11 20.70 7.22
CA ILE A 461 -6.45 19.28 7.31
C ILE A 461 -5.27 18.51 7.89
N THR A 462 -5.53 17.70 8.91
CA THR A 462 -4.51 16.93 9.64
C THR A 462 -4.83 15.44 9.64
N SER A 463 -3.79 14.62 9.56
CA SER A 463 -3.89 13.16 9.68
C SER A 463 -4.19 12.74 11.13
N LEU A 464 -4.97 11.67 11.29
CA LEU A 464 -5.14 10.97 12.57
C LEU A 464 -3.87 10.24 13.00
N ILE A 465 -3.04 9.84 12.02
CA ILE A 465 -1.73 9.22 12.24
C ILE A 465 -0.69 10.32 12.06
N GLY A 466 -0.15 10.80 13.18
CA GLY A 466 0.91 11.82 13.26
C GLY A 466 2.30 11.23 13.27
#